data_AF-A0A972ZYC0-F1
#
_entry.id   AF-A0A972ZYC0-F1
#
_cell.length_a   1.000
_cell.length_b   1.000
_cell.length_c   1.000
_cell.angle_alpha   90.00
_cell.angle_beta   90.00
_cell.angle_gamma   90.00
#
_symmetry.space_group_name_H-M   'P 1'
#
loop_
_entity.id
_entity.type
_entity.pdbx_description
1 polymer ?
#
loop_
_entity_poly.entity_id
_entity_poly.type
_entity_poly.pdbx_seq_one_letter_code
_entity_poly.pdbx_strand_id
1 'polypeptide(L)' 'MHRRWTGPGRQSNEVESEDLRRLYVNGIYWAMGMESKIPEKADVSYVGRDWKASEFGRGTYRKGLKPSDYAIR' A
#
# COMPACT_ATOMS: atom_id res chain seq x y z
N MET A 1 5.98 -27.69 25.34
CA MET A 1 6.75 -26.44 25.15
C MET A 1 6.27 -25.74 23.88
N HIS A 2 5.37 -24.76 24.00
CA HIS A 2 4.84 -24.02 22.86
C HIS A 2 5.75 -22.80 22.64
N ARG A 3 6.63 -22.84 21.63
CA ARG A 3 7.45 -21.65 21.29
C ARG A 3 6.51 -20.58 20.77
N ARG A 4 6.22 -19.58 21.61
CA ARG A 4 5.58 -18.34 21.19
C ARG A 4 6.55 -17.64 20.25
N TRP A 5 6.18 -17.50 18.99
CA TRP A 5 6.97 -16.77 18.02
C TRP A 5 7.03 -15.30 18.45
N THR A 6 8.24 -14.78 18.63
CA THR A 6 8.53 -13.38 19.01
C THR A 6 9.24 -12.62 17.87
N GLY A 7 9.08 -13.09 16.63
CA GLY A 7 9.66 -12.44 15.45
C GLY A 7 8.95 -11.11 15.13
N PRO A 8 9.59 -10.23 14.33
CA PRO A 8 8.97 -8.99 13.86
C PRO A 8 7.67 -9.31 13.11
N GLY A 9 6.60 -8.56 13.39
CA GLY A 9 5.28 -8.82 12.84
C GLY A 9 5.28 -8.98 11.31
N ARG A 10 4.36 -9.79 10.79
CA ARG A 10 4.26 -9.97 9.33
C ARG A 10 3.81 -8.65 8.71
N GLN A 11 4.57 -8.18 7.72
CA GLN A 11 4.27 -6.97 6.97
C GLN A 11 4.00 -7.33 5.52
N SER A 12 2.96 -6.72 4.97
CA SER A 12 2.61 -6.72 3.54
C SER A 12 3.02 -5.34 3.05
N ASN A 13 4.24 -5.21 2.55
CA ASN A 13 4.87 -3.95 2.16
C ASN A 13 4.92 -3.76 0.64
N GLU A 14 4.14 -4.53 -0.11
CA GLU A 14 4.13 -4.51 -1.58
C GLU A 14 3.81 -3.11 -2.11
N VAL A 15 2.86 -2.43 -1.47
CA VAL A 15 2.47 -1.05 -1.82
C VAL A 15 3.43 0.01 -1.26
N GLU A 16 4.38 -0.34 -0.37
CA GLU A 16 5.46 0.57 0.03
C GLU A 16 6.47 0.77 -1.09
N SER A 17 6.71 -0.27 -1.89
CA SER A 17 7.58 -0.20 -3.07
C SER A 17 6.96 0.71 -4.14
N GLU A 18 7.70 1.72 -4.55
CA GLU A 18 7.32 2.59 -5.66
C GLU A 18 7.19 1.79 -6.98
N ASP A 19 8.11 0.87 -7.23
CA ASP A 19 8.14 0.09 -8.47
C ASP A 19 6.94 -0.86 -8.58
N LEU A 20 6.52 -1.47 -7.47
CA LEU A 20 5.31 -2.31 -7.46
C LEU A 20 4.05 -1.47 -7.65
N ARG A 21 3.99 -0.25 -7.08
CA ARG A 21 2.88 0.68 -7.38
C ARG A 21 2.84 1.05 -8.87
N ARG A 22 3.99 1.32 -9.49
CA ARG A 22 4.10 1.58 -10.94
C ARG A 22 3.61 0.40 -11.77
N LEU A 23 3.99 -0.81 -11.38
CA LEU A 23 3.53 -2.05 -12.03
C LEU A 23 2.00 -2.15 -12.01
N TYR A 24 1.37 -1.93 -10.86
CA TYR A 24 -0.09 -2.01 -10.75
C TYR A 24 -0.80 -0.95 -11.60
N VAL A 25 -0.36 0.32 -11.54
CA VAL A 25 -0.96 1.41 -12.31
C VAL A 25 -0.84 1.16 -13.82
N ASN A 26 0.34 0.74 -14.28
CA ASN A 26 0.56 0.43 -15.70
C ASN A 26 -0.26 -0.79 -16.15
N GLY A 27 -0.38 -1.82 -15.30
CA GLY A 27 -1.20 -2.99 -15.57
C GLY A 27 -2.70 -2.66 -15.73
N ILE A 28 -3.20 -1.69 -14.96
CA ILE A 28 -4.59 -1.22 -15.08
C ILE A 28 -4.78 -0.47 -16.41
N TYR A 29 -3.86 0.43 -16.79
CA TYR A 29 -3.92 1.09 -18.10
C TYR A 29 -3.93 0.09 -19.26
N TRP A 30 -3.08 -0.93 -19.19
CA TRP A 30 -3.04 -2.00 -20.19
C TRP A 30 -4.35 -2.79 -20.24
N ALA A 31 -4.89 -3.20 -19.09
CA ALA A 31 -6.16 -3.94 -19.02
C ALA A 31 -7.37 -3.16 -19.57
N MET A 32 -7.28 -1.82 -19.58
CA MET A 32 -8.31 -0.94 -20.13
C MET A 32 -8.09 -0.59 -21.62
N GLY A 33 -7.06 -1.12 -22.28
CA GLY A 33 -6.71 -0.75 -23.66
C GLY A 33 -6.26 0.72 -23.80
N MET A 34 -5.61 1.23 -22.75
CA MET A 34 -5.13 2.62 -22.65
C MET A 34 -3.60 2.68 -22.67
N GLU A 35 -2.94 1.79 -23.42
CA GLU A 35 -1.48 1.66 -23.48
C GLU A 35 -0.81 2.96 -23.92
N SER A 36 -1.46 3.74 -24.80
CA SER A 36 -0.95 5.04 -25.25
C SER A 36 -0.89 6.09 -24.15
N LYS A 37 -1.50 5.85 -23.00
CA LYS A 37 -1.50 6.74 -21.83
C LYS A 37 -0.50 6.31 -20.76
N ILE A 38 0.22 5.20 -20.94
CA ILE A 38 1.26 4.76 -20.01
C ILE A 38 2.49 5.66 -20.18
N PRO A 39 2.84 6.48 -19.18
CA PRO A 39 4.04 7.32 -19.26
C PRO A 39 5.31 6.50 -19.03
N GLU A 40 6.47 7.02 -19.43
CA GLU A 40 7.78 6.41 -19.13
C GLU A 40 7.97 6.22 -17.61
N LYS A 41 7.51 7.21 -16.82
CA LYS A 41 7.55 7.18 -15.36
C LYS A 41 6.24 7.65 -14.76
N ALA A 42 5.31 6.73 -14.49
CA ALA A 42 4.01 7.03 -13.86
C ALA A 42 4.14 7.69 -12.48
N ASP A 43 3.47 8.81 -12.23
CA ASP A 43 3.40 9.32 -10.86
C ASP A 43 2.53 8.38 -10.02
N VAL A 44 3.13 7.80 -8.98
CA VAL A 44 2.48 6.87 -8.06
C VAL A 44 2.61 7.33 -6.61
N SER A 45 2.91 8.61 -6.40
CA SER A 45 2.97 9.24 -5.08
C SER A 45 1.70 8.96 -4.27
N TYR A 46 1.84 8.85 -2.95
CA TYR A 46 0.66 8.65 -2.10
C TYR A 46 -0.25 9.87 -2.18
N VAL A 47 -1.55 9.62 -2.27
CA VAL A 47 -2.54 10.68 -2.23
C VAL A 47 -2.82 11.04 -0.77
N GLY A 48 -2.55 12.28 -0.38
CA GLY A 48 -2.73 12.78 0.98
C GLY A 48 -1.45 12.74 1.82
N ARG A 49 -1.55 12.29 3.07
CA ARG A 49 -0.41 12.21 4.00
C ARG A 49 0.46 10.98 3.73
N ASP A 50 1.65 10.97 4.33
CA ASP A 50 2.54 9.82 4.32
C ASP A 50 1.80 8.53 4.71
N TRP A 51 1.96 7.51 3.86
CA TRP A 51 1.40 6.19 4.08
C TRP A 51 2.49 5.21 4.49
N LYS A 52 2.20 4.41 5.51
CA LYS A 52 3.06 3.33 6.00
C LYS A 52 2.23 2.11 6.30
N ALA A 53 2.67 0.93 5.85
CA ALA A 53 1.99 -0.31 6.13
C ALA A 53 1.93 -0.56 7.64
N SER A 54 0.77 -0.98 8.12
CA SER A 54 0.66 -1.54 9.48
C SER A 54 0.98 -3.02 9.44
N GLU A 55 1.62 -3.52 10.51
CA GLU A 55 1.74 -4.96 10.69
C GLU A 55 0.36 -5.63 10.66
N PHE A 56 0.29 -6.80 10.04
CA PHE A 56 -0.91 -7.61 10.01
C PHE A 56 -0.81 -8.72 11.07
N GLY A 57 -1.84 -8.86 11.90
CA GLY A 57 -1.87 -9.85 12.97
C GLY A 57 -2.93 -9.58 14.02
N ARG A 58 -2.99 -10.46 15.02
CA ARG A 58 -3.97 -10.34 16.12
C ARG A 58 -3.63 -9.12 16.98
N GLY A 59 -4.43 -8.07 16.87
CA GLY A 59 -4.33 -6.87 17.71
C GLY A 59 -3.43 -5.75 17.16
N THR A 60 -2.98 -5.83 15.91
CA THR A 60 -2.10 -4.82 15.30
C THR A 60 -2.87 -3.70 14.58
N TYR A 61 -4.21 -3.73 14.61
CA TYR A 61 -5.04 -2.65 14.05
C TYR A 61 -4.94 -1.38 14.91
N ARG A 62 -4.90 -0.22 14.24
CA ARG A 62 -4.87 1.08 14.92
C ARG A 62 -6.28 1.42 15.41
N LYS A 63 -6.47 1.45 16.73
CA LYS A 63 -7.77 1.76 17.37
C LYS A 63 -8.12 3.25 17.26
N GLY A 64 -9.41 3.53 17.14
CA GLY A 64 -9.95 4.90 17.23
C GLY A 64 -9.82 5.75 15.98
N LEU A 65 -9.34 5.18 14.87
CA LEU A 65 -9.30 5.89 13.59
C LEU A 65 -10.60 5.73 12.83
N LYS A 66 -11.06 6.84 12.26
CA LYS A 66 -12.23 6.92 11.39
C LYS A 66 -11.81 7.31 9.96
N PRO A 67 -12.63 7.03 8.93
CA PRO A 67 -12.32 7.41 7.56
C PRO A 67 -11.96 8.89 7.38
N SER A 68 -12.60 9.80 8.13
CA SER A 68 -12.30 11.23 8.07
C SER A 68 -10.88 11.60 8.53
N ASP A 69 -10.23 10.75 9.32
CA ASP A 69 -8.84 10.97 9.74
C ASP A 69 -7.86 10.76 8.56
N TYR A 70 -8.32 10.14 7.47
CA TYR A 70 -7.57 9.91 6.24
C TYR A 70 -8.09 10.75 5.08
N ALA A 71 -8.94 11.74 5.35
CA ALA A 71 -9.43 12.65 4.32
C ALA A 71 -8.25 13.40 3.68
N ILE A 72 -8.27 13.46 2.35
CA ILE A 72 -7.38 14.32 1.57
C ILE A 72 -7.82 15.76 1.85
N ARG A 73 -6.91 16.60 2.34
CA ARG A 73 -7.14 18.03 2.59
C ARG A 73 -6.51 18.85 1.48
#